data_AF-A0A4Z2FCK3-F1
#
_entry.id   AF-A0A4Z2FCK3-F1
#
_cell.length_a   1.000
_cell.length_b   1.000
_cell.length_c   1.000
_cell.angle_alpha   90.00
_cell.angle_beta   90.00
_cell.angle_gamma   90.00
#
_symmetry.space_group_name_H-M   'P 1'
#
loop_
_entity.id
_entity.type
_entity.pdbx_description
1 polymer ?
#
loop_
_entity_poly.entity_id
_entity_poly.type
_entity_poly.pdbx_seq_one_letter_code
_entity_poly.pdbx_strand_id
1 'polypeptide(L)'
;MHLESYVNKGLHTISSCEPKFQELKLEVYRDVFGCFIKEFRTYQPLLSAIKKEYENTLAYQQDTIRELEPLRSHLRLATEECDRRIQARWAEEQAEIGALKREKQQLQRDVEVMREKDKATQAVVDRLQSELSNQYLQYREERDARQLLIWQLNDLTRGSVKGNRPMDENTGGAQDPVQLQLALKVCRRDLTKAQEELTRMKADYWDVLKTLQGDFDQLKSEYDILLELHKGGSVQTEARDPVPVQMEDSLFQGQRQIQSDHLKDPVNSNAPQSGTLTVQELRMAPKTGFPLKSDQEMDELVDSAQSEPDDSDDAISSQGLHSHLNAGAQTLHNKSHYNCTF
;
A
#
# COMPACT_ATOMS: atom_id res chain seq x y z
N MET A 1 -54.55 -60.46 -20.45
CA MET A 1 -54.53 -60.56 -21.93
C MET A 1 -54.70 -59.22 -22.67
N HIS A 2 -55.86 -58.53 -22.68
CA HIS A 2 -56.00 -57.30 -23.50
C HIS A 2 -55.24 -56.08 -22.94
N LEU A 3 -55.28 -55.85 -21.62
CA LEU A 3 -54.60 -54.72 -20.96
C LEU A 3 -53.07 -54.86 -20.96
N GLU A 4 -52.53 -56.07 -20.76
CA GLU A 4 -51.09 -56.34 -20.83
C GLU A 4 -50.53 -56.12 -22.25
N SER A 5 -51.28 -56.52 -23.29
CA SER A 5 -50.93 -56.22 -24.68
C SER A 5 -50.90 -54.71 -24.95
N TYR A 6 -51.83 -53.95 -24.35
CA TYR A 6 -51.87 -52.50 -24.47
C TYR A 6 -50.67 -51.82 -23.77
N VAL A 7 -50.33 -52.24 -22.55
CA VAL A 7 -49.14 -51.77 -21.83
C VAL A 7 -47.87 -52.05 -22.64
N ASN A 8 -47.68 -53.28 -23.11
CA ASN A 8 -46.47 -53.66 -23.84
C ASN A 8 -46.32 -52.90 -25.17
N LYS A 9 -47.44 -52.67 -25.88
CA LYS A 9 -47.44 -51.83 -27.09
C LYS A 9 -47.17 -50.36 -26.78
N GLY A 10 -47.79 -49.80 -25.75
CA GLY A 10 -47.56 -48.42 -25.31
C GLY A 10 -46.10 -48.18 -24.88
N LEU A 11 -45.53 -49.10 -24.10
CA LEU A 11 -44.14 -49.02 -23.64
C LEU A 11 -43.12 -49.24 -24.77
N HIS A 12 -43.43 -50.06 -25.78
CA HIS A 12 -42.57 -50.21 -26.97
C HIS A 12 -42.59 -48.99 -27.91
N THR A 13 -43.61 -48.14 -27.79
CA THR A 13 -43.72 -46.91 -28.60
C THR A 13 -42.90 -45.76 -28.00
N ILE A 14 -42.63 -45.79 -26.69
CA ILE A 14 -41.91 -44.74 -25.98
C ILE A 14 -40.40 -45.07 -25.98
N SER A 15 -39.59 -44.18 -26.54
CA SER A 15 -38.13 -44.35 -26.60
C SER A 15 -37.47 -44.00 -25.25
N SER A 16 -36.60 -44.87 -24.75
CA SER A 16 -35.86 -44.64 -23.49
C SER A 16 -34.89 -43.45 -23.53
N CYS A 17 -34.66 -42.85 -24.70
CA CYS A 17 -33.75 -41.72 -24.88
C CYS A 17 -34.45 -40.35 -24.70
N GLU A 18 -35.77 -40.32 -24.51
CA GLU A 18 -36.53 -39.08 -24.37
C GLU A 18 -36.41 -38.50 -22.95
N PRO A 19 -36.19 -37.17 -22.80
CA PRO A 19 -36.08 -36.53 -21.48
C PRO A 19 -37.36 -36.64 -20.64
N LYS A 20 -38.52 -36.87 -21.27
CA LYS A 20 -39.82 -37.11 -20.63
C LYS A 20 -40.22 -38.58 -20.57
N PHE A 21 -39.28 -39.50 -20.77
CA PHE A 21 -39.55 -40.94 -20.80
C PHE A 21 -40.37 -41.43 -19.60
N GLN A 22 -40.05 -40.96 -18.39
CA GLN A 22 -40.77 -41.36 -17.17
C GLN A 22 -42.19 -40.80 -17.11
N GLU A 23 -42.43 -39.57 -17.59
CA GLU A 23 -43.77 -38.98 -17.64
C GLU A 23 -44.65 -39.72 -18.65
N LEU A 24 -44.12 -40.01 -19.84
CA LEU A 24 -44.82 -40.77 -20.88
C LEU A 24 -45.11 -42.20 -20.44
N LYS A 25 -44.17 -42.83 -19.72
CA LYS A 25 -44.35 -44.15 -19.13
C LYS A 25 -45.46 -44.15 -18.08
N LEU A 26 -45.48 -43.15 -17.20
CA LEU A 26 -46.53 -42.97 -16.19
C LEU A 26 -47.91 -42.77 -16.82
N GLU A 27 -48.00 -42.07 -17.95
CA GLU A 27 -49.25 -41.85 -18.68
C GLU A 27 -49.88 -43.16 -19.20
N VAL A 28 -49.07 -44.05 -19.79
CA VAL A 28 -49.52 -45.39 -20.23
C VAL A 28 -50.06 -46.21 -19.05
N TYR A 29 -49.38 -46.18 -17.90
CA TYR A 29 -49.86 -46.89 -16.71
C TYR A 29 -51.09 -46.24 -16.08
N ARG A 30 -51.21 -44.90 -16.11
CA ARG A 30 -52.38 -44.16 -15.62
C ARG A 30 -53.64 -44.52 -16.39
N ASP A 31 -53.52 -44.65 -17.71
CA ASP A 31 -54.63 -45.01 -18.60
C ASP A 31 -55.09 -46.44 -18.36
N VAL A 32 -54.15 -47.37 -18.25
CA VAL A 32 -54.41 -48.79 -17.95
C VAL A 32 -55.02 -48.96 -16.57
N PHE A 33 -54.52 -48.25 -15.56
CA PHE A 33 -55.08 -48.25 -14.22
C PHE A 33 -56.49 -47.66 -14.20
N GLY A 34 -56.76 -46.64 -15.02
CA GLY A 34 -58.10 -46.10 -15.22
C GLY A 34 -59.08 -47.13 -15.82
N CYS A 35 -58.64 -47.92 -16.80
CA CYS A 35 -59.43 -49.04 -17.32
C CYS A 35 -59.64 -50.13 -16.27
N PHE A 36 -58.61 -50.47 -15.49
CA PHE A 36 -58.69 -51.46 -14.41
C PHE A 36 -59.71 -51.07 -13.34
N ILE A 37 -59.72 -49.82 -12.89
CA ILE A 37 -60.66 -49.34 -11.86
C ILE A 37 -62.12 -49.46 -12.29
N LYS A 38 -62.42 -49.28 -13.59
CA LYS A 38 -63.79 -49.37 -14.13
C LYS A 38 -64.40 -50.77 -14.01
N GLU A 39 -63.56 -51.81 -13.97
CA GLU A 39 -64.01 -53.21 -13.83
C GLU A 39 -64.41 -53.56 -12.39
N PHE A 40 -63.85 -52.87 -11.37
CA PHE A 40 -64.09 -53.17 -9.96
C PHE A 40 -65.22 -52.34 -9.35
N ARG A 41 -66.47 -52.70 -9.66
CA ARG A 41 -67.66 -51.91 -9.27
C ARG A 41 -67.81 -51.64 -7.76
N THR A 42 -67.43 -52.57 -6.89
CA THR A 42 -67.58 -52.43 -5.42
C THR A 42 -66.58 -51.46 -4.79
N TYR A 43 -65.35 -51.41 -5.32
CA TYR A 43 -64.26 -50.59 -4.78
C TYR A 43 -63.91 -49.39 -5.68
N GLN A 44 -64.63 -49.22 -6.79
CA GLN A 44 -64.41 -48.16 -7.77
C GLN A 44 -64.29 -46.76 -7.15
N PRO A 45 -65.17 -46.32 -6.22
CA PRO A 45 -65.09 -44.98 -5.66
C PRO A 45 -63.79 -44.76 -4.86
N LEU A 46 -63.37 -45.77 -4.10
CA LEU A 46 -62.14 -45.73 -3.31
C LEU A 46 -60.90 -45.69 -4.21
N LEU A 47 -60.81 -46.58 -5.21
CA LEU A 47 -59.66 -46.61 -6.12
C LEU A 47 -59.59 -45.35 -7.00
N SER A 48 -60.74 -44.79 -7.39
CA SER A 48 -60.79 -43.52 -8.12
C SER A 48 -60.35 -42.35 -7.25
N ALA A 49 -60.74 -42.33 -5.97
CA ALA A 49 -60.28 -41.32 -5.01
C ALA A 49 -58.76 -41.41 -4.80
N ILE A 50 -58.22 -42.61 -4.61
CA ILE A 50 -56.77 -42.85 -4.48
C ILE A 50 -56.03 -42.37 -5.74
N LYS A 51 -56.50 -42.76 -6.94
CA LYS A 51 -55.94 -42.30 -8.22
C LYS A 51 -55.92 -40.77 -8.32
N LYS A 52 -57.03 -40.13 -7.95
CA LYS A 52 -57.17 -38.68 -7.96
C LYS A 52 -56.17 -37.98 -7.02
N GLU A 53 -55.96 -38.50 -5.81
CA GLU A 53 -54.98 -37.93 -4.87
C GLU A 53 -53.54 -37.99 -5.42
N TYR A 54 -53.16 -39.09 -6.07
CA TYR A 54 -51.85 -39.18 -6.73
C TYR A 54 -51.75 -38.26 -7.95
N GLU A 55 -52.80 -38.15 -8.76
CA GLU A 55 -52.84 -37.21 -9.88
C GLU A 55 -52.72 -35.76 -9.42
N ASN A 56 -53.42 -35.39 -8.34
CA ASN A 56 -53.30 -34.08 -7.71
C ASN A 56 -51.87 -33.82 -7.21
N THR A 57 -51.25 -34.81 -6.55
CA THR A 57 -49.88 -34.69 -6.02
C THR A 57 -48.86 -34.53 -7.15
N LEU A 58 -49.01 -35.27 -8.25
CA LEU A 58 -48.14 -35.15 -9.42
C LEU A 58 -48.28 -33.78 -10.10
N ALA A 59 -49.51 -33.28 -10.25
CA ALA A 59 -49.75 -31.93 -10.79
C ALA A 59 -49.10 -30.85 -9.92
N TYR A 60 -49.26 -30.94 -8.60
CA TYR A 60 -48.61 -30.04 -7.64
C TYR A 60 -47.07 -30.06 -7.78
N GLN A 61 -46.47 -31.25 -7.90
CA GLN A 61 -45.03 -31.38 -8.09
C GLN A 61 -44.55 -30.79 -9.42
N GLN A 62 -45.30 -31.00 -10.51
CA GLN A 62 -44.98 -30.40 -11.81
C GLN A 62 -45.04 -28.88 -11.77
N ASP A 63 -46.04 -28.31 -11.11
CA ASP A 63 -46.15 -26.85 -10.95
C ASP A 63 -45.02 -26.30 -10.07
N THR A 64 -44.66 -27.00 -8.99
CA THR A 64 -43.50 -26.65 -8.16
C THR A 64 -42.20 -26.63 -8.98
N ILE A 65 -42.01 -27.61 -9.87
CA ILE A 65 -40.83 -27.66 -10.76
C ILE A 65 -40.82 -26.47 -11.72
N ARG A 66 -41.98 -26.12 -12.31
CA ARG A 66 -42.12 -24.97 -13.21
C ARG A 66 -41.78 -23.65 -12.52
N GLU A 67 -42.15 -23.49 -11.25
CA GLU A 67 -41.83 -22.30 -10.45
C GLU A 67 -40.34 -22.19 -10.10
N LEU A 68 -39.62 -23.31 -9.95
CA LEU A 68 -38.19 -23.32 -9.63
C LEU A 68 -37.30 -22.98 -10.85
N GLU A 69 -37.78 -23.24 -12.07
CA GLU A 69 -37.04 -22.99 -13.30
C GLU A 69 -36.65 -21.51 -13.52
N PRO A 70 -37.53 -20.51 -13.34
CA PRO A 70 -37.12 -19.11 -13.38
C PRO A 70 -36.15 -18.77 -12.25
N LEU A 71 -36.28 -19.34 -11.05
CA LEU A 71 -35.34 -19.03 -9.97
C LEU A 71 -33.92 -19.53 -10.30
N ARG A 72 -33.80 -20.71 -10.91
CA ARG A 72 -32.53 -21.25 -11.41
C ARG A 72 -31.92 -20.38 -12.52
N SER A 73 -32.74 -19.86 -13.43
CA SER A 73 -32.25 -18.98 -14.50
C SER A 73 -31.78 -17.64 -13.96
N HIS A 74 -32.50 -17.04 -13.01
CA HIS A 74 -32.07 -15.81 -12.31
C HIS A 74 -30.78 -16.02 -11.53
N LEU A 75 -30.64 -17.14 -10.81
CA LEU A 75 -29.42 -17.45 -10.08
C LEU A 75 -28.23 -17.56 -11.04
N ARG A 76 -28.38 -18.28 -12.16
CA ARG A 76 -27.33 -18.38 -13.18
C ARG A 76 -26.90 -17.00 -13.70
N LEU A 77 -27.86 -16.13 -14.04
CA LEU A 77 -27.56 -14.77 -14.51
C LEU A 77 -26.85 -13.93 -13.43
N ALA A 78 -27.27 -14.03 -12.18
CA ALA A 78 -26.63 -13.34 -11.06
C ALA A 78 -25.20 -13.84 -10.83
N THR A 79 -24.96 -15.15 -10.95
CA THR A 79 -23.62 -15.73 -10.88
C THR A 79 -22.73 -15.21 -12.02
N GLU A 80 -23.21 -15.23 -13.26
CA GLU A 80 -22.48 -14.70 -14.42
C GLU A 80 -22.16 -13.20 -14.28
N GLU A 81 -23.07 -12.42 -13.69
CA GLU A 81 -22.83 -11.00 -13.40
C GLU A 81 -21.76 -10.80 -12.31
N CYS A 82 -21.83 -11.56 -11.22
CA CYS A 82 -20.82 -11.53 -10.16
C CYS A 82 -19.44 -11.89 -10.70
N ASP A 83 -19.34 -12.96 -11.49
CA ASP A 83 -18.07 -13.39 -12.10
C ASP A 83 -17.49 -12.30 -13.01
N ARG A 84 -18.35 -11.66 -13.82
CA ARG A 84 -17.92 -10.54 -14.69
C ARG A 84 -17.41 -9.35 -13.87
N ARG A 85 -18.08 -9.01 -12.77
CA ARG A 85 -17.67 -7.92 -11.87
C ARG A 85 -16.35 -8.22 -11.18
N ILE A 86 -16.15 -9.46 -10.73
CA ILE A 86 -14.89 -9.91 -10.11
C ILE A 86 -13.76 -9.82 -11.13
N GLN A 87 -13.97 -10.34 -12.35
CA GLN A 87 -12.97 -10.29 -13.42
C GLN A 87 -12.61 -8.86 -13.82
N ALA A 88 -13.59 -7.97 -13.93
CA ALA A 88 -13.36 -6.57 -14.27
C ALA A 88 -12.52 -5.86 -13.20
N ARG A 89 -12.87 -6.02 -11.92
CA ARG A 89 -12.08 -5.46 -10.81
C ARG A 89 -10.68 -6.01 -10.77
N TRP A 90 -10.52 -7.32 -10.96
CA TRP A 90 -9.21 -7.94 -10.99
C TRP A 90 -8.34 -7.39 -12.12
N ALA A 91 -8.91 -7.20 -13.32
CA ALA A 91 -8.19 -6.62 -14.45
C ALA A 91 -7.76 -5.16 -14.18
N GLU A 92 -8.62 -4.36 -13.56
CA GLU A 92 -8.32 -2.98 -13.15
C GLU A 92 -7.18 -2.93 -12.12
N GLU A 93 -7.27 -3.75 -11.06
CA GLU A 93 -6.22 -3.87 -10.04
C GLU A 93 -4.88 -4.29 -10.66
N GLN A 94 -4.87 -5.25 -11.59
CA GLN A 94 -3.63 -5.65 -12.27
C GLN A 94 -3.06 -4.53 -13.15
N ALA A 95 -3.91 -3.74 -13.80
CA ALA A 95 -3.47 -2.59 -14.60
C ALA A 95 -2.86 -1.49 -13.71
N GLU A 96 -3.48 -1.21 -12.56
CA GLU A 96 -2.99 -0.25 -11.57
C GLU A 96 -1.66 -0.70 -10.94
N ILE A 97 -1.57 -1.96 -10.51
CA ILE A 97 -0.32 -2.55 -10.01
C ILE A 97 0.78 -2.44 -11.06
N GLY A 98 0.46 -2.69 -12.34
CA GLY A 98 1.38 -2.52 -13.45
C GLY A 98 1.84 -1.07 -13.62
N ALA A 99 0.94 -0.10 -13.47
CA ALA A 99 1.26 1.33 -13.53
C ALA A 99 2.16 1.78 -12.39
N LEU A 100 1.80 1.44 -11.15
CA LEU A 100 2.57 1.76 -9.95
C LEU A 100 3.96 1.11 -9.98
N LYS A 101 4.10 -0.11 -10.50
CA LYS A 101 5.41 -0.74 -10.68
C LYS A 101 6.31 0.05 -11.65
N ARG A 102 5.75 0.53 -12.77
CA ARG A 102 6.48 1.35 -13.74
C ARG A 102 6.89 2.70 -13.14
N GLU A 103 5.99 3.36 -12.41
CA GLU A 103 6.28 4.62 -11.73
C GLU A 103 7.35 4.45 -10.65
N LYS A 104 7.23 3.41 -9.81
CA LYS A 104 8.27 3.08 -8.82
C LYS A 104 9.64 2.94 -9.46
N GLN A 105 9.74 2.20 -10.58
CA GLN A 105 11.01 2.04 -11.30
C GLN A 105 11.52 3.37 -11.87
N GLN A 106 10.62 4.25 -12.32
CA GLN A 106 10.98 5.59 -12.78
C GLN A 106 11.55 6.43 -11.64
N LEU A 107 10.83 6.52 -10.52
CA LEU A 107 11.27 7.27 -9.33
C LEU A 107 12.60 6.74 -8.79
N GLN A 108 12.81 5.42 -8.80
CA GLN A 108 14.10 4.83 -8.40
C GLN A 108 15.26 5.30 -9.30
N ARG A 109 15.04 5.37 -10.62
CA ARG A 109 16.03 5.89 -11.56
C ARG A 109 16.31 7.37 -11.30
N ASP A 110 15.27 8.16 -11.06
CA ASP A 110 15.41 9.60 -10.81
C ASP A 110 16.16 9.87 -9.49
N VAL A 111 15.90 9.08 -8.44
CA VAL A 111 16.65 9.13 -7.18
C VAL A 111 18.14 8.83 -7.41
N GLU A 112 18.47 7.82 -8.23
CA GLU A 112 19.88 7.51 -8.50
C GLU A 112 20.56 8.64 -9.27
N VAL A 113 19.90 9.19 -10.30
CA VAL A 113 20.42 10.36 -11.04
C VAL A 113 20.64 11.55 -10.12
N MET A 114 19.72 11.82 -9.19
CA MET A 114 19.89 12.91 -8.23
C MET A 114 21.02 12.63 -7.24
N ARG A 115 21.20 11.39 -6.79
CA ARG A 115 22.33 10.98 -5.95
C ARG A 115 23.67 11.14 -6.66
N GLU A 116 23.74 10.83 -7.95
CA GLU A 116 24.95 11.03 -8.75
C GLU A 116 25.30 12.52 -8.88
N LYS A 117 24.30 13.37 -9.12
CA LYS A 117 24.48 14.84 -9.14
C LYS A 117 24.97 15.36 -7.80
N ASP A 118 24.39 14.88 -6.70
CA ASP A 118 24.78 15.27 -5.34
C ASP A 118 26.24 14.90 -5.05
N LYS A 119 26.67 13.68 -5.39
CA LYS A 119 28.07 13.25 -5.32
C LYS A 119 28.98 14.15 -6.17
N ALA A 120 28.55 14.50 -7.38
CA ALA A 120 29.33 15.35 -8.27
C ALA A 120 29.48 16.78 -7.70
N THR A 121 28.41 17.36 -7.17
CA THR A 121 28.45 18.67 -6.51
C THR A 121 29.30 18.63 -5.24
N GLN A 122 29.18 17.57 -4.44
CA GLN A 122 30.00 17.40 -3.24
C GLN A 122 31.49 17.32 -3.59
N ALA A 123 31.86 16.58 -4.63
CA ALA A 123 33.25 16.52 -5.08
C ALA A 123 33.81 17.90 -5.50
N VAL A 124 32.97 18.75 -6.10
CA VAL A 124 33.36 20.15 -6.42
C VAL A 124 33.55 20.97 -5.14
N VAL A 125 32.66 20.82 -4.16
CA VAL A 125 32.79 21.49 -2.86
C VAL A 125 34.10 21.08 -2.18
N ASP A 126 34.38 19.78 -2.09
CA ASP A 126 35.58 19.25 -1.45
C ASP A 126 36.85 19.76 -2.15
N ARG A 127 36.85 19.78 -3.48
CA ARG A 127 37.95 20.35 -4.28
C ARG A 127 38.17 21.82 -3.93
N LEU A 128 37.12 22.64 -3.94
CA LEU A 128 37.24 24.07 -3.64
C LEU A 128 37.69 24.32 -2.20
N GLN A 129 37.24 23.51 -1.24
CA GLN A 129 37.72 23.56 0.14
C GLN A 129 39.23 23.26 0.22
N SER A 130 39.71 22.26 -0.51
CA SER A 130 41.15 21.93 -0.56
C SER A 130 41.98 23.02 -1.24
N GLU A 131 41.46 23.66 -2.29
CA GLU A 131 42.15 24.76 -2.96
C GLU A 131 42.25 25.98 -2.04
N LEU A 132 41.16 26.31 -1.34
CA LEU A 132 41.12 27.41 -0.40
C LEU A 132 42.10 27.19 0.76
N SER A 133 42.16 25.98 1.33
CA SER A 133 43.10 25.66 2.41
C SER A 133 44.55 25.73 1.93
N ASN A 134 44.85 25.26 0.72
CA ASN A 134 46.16 25.39 0.09
C ASN A 134 46.56 26.86 -0.08
N GLN A 135 45.65 27.72 -0.55
CA GLN A 135 45.93 29.15 -0.69
C GLN A 135 46.22 29.80 0.68
N TYR A 136 45.43 29.49 1.70
CA TYR A 136 45.71 29.98 3.06
C TYR A 136 47.08 29.55 3.58
N LEU A 137 47.49 28.31 3.31
CA LEU A 137 48.81 27.81 3.68
C LEU A 137 49.92 28.59 2.96
N GLN A 138 49.80 28.77 1.64
CA GLN A 138 50.77 29.54 0.86
C GLN A 138 50.92 30.98 1.36
N TYR A 139 49.80 31.66 1.64
CA TYR A 139 49.85 33.02 2.20
C TYR A 139 50.54 33.08 3.56
N ARG A 140 50.34 32.06 4.40
CA ARG A 140 51.02 31.96 5.70
C ARG A 140 52.52 31.76 5.52
N GLU A 141 52.92 30.83 4.65
CA GLU A 141 54.33 30.55 4.35
C GLU A 141 55.04 31.78 3.75
N GLU A 142 54.39 32.48 2.81
CA GLU A 142 54.90 33.74 2.28
C GLU A 142 55.09 34.79 3.37
N ARG A 143 54.11 34.94 4.26
CA ARG A 143 54.18 35.89 5.38
C ARG A 143 55.35 35.53 6.30
N ASP A 144 55.52 34.26 6.63
CA ASP A 144 56.58 33.78 7.51
C ASP A 144 57.96 33.97 6.86
N ALA A 145 58.08 33.74 5.54
CA ALA A 145 59.30 34.03 4.76
C ALA A 145 59.63 35.54 4.74
N ARG A 146 58.62 36.40 4.54
CA ARG A 146 58.80 37.87 4.61
C ARG A 146 59.24 38.32 6.00
N GLN A 147 58.67 37.76 7.06
CA GLN A 147 59.08 38.06 8.43
C GLN A 147 60.53 37.66 8.70
N LEU A 148 60.95 36.48 8.21
CA LEU A 148 62.35 36.04 8.31
C LEU A 148 63.30 36.99 7.59
N LEU A 149 62.97 37.43 6.37
CA LEU A 149 63.75 38.39 5.61
C LEU A 149 63.85 39.75 6.31
N ILE A 150 62.75 40.26 6.87
CA ILE A 150 62.74 41.50 7.66
C ILE A 150 63.64 41.37 8.89
N TRP A 151 63.56 40.23 9.61
CA TRP A 151 64.41 39.97 10.76
C TRP A 151 65.89 39.96 10.37
N GLN A 152 66.25 39.24 9.29
CA GLN A 152 67.62 39.20 8.76
C GLN A 152 68.10 40.61 8.35
N LEU A 153 67.27 41.38 7.64
CA LEU A 153 67.59 42.76 7.23
C LEU A 153 67.85 43.66 8.44
N ASN A 154 67.01 43.57 9.47
CA ASN A 154 67.14 44.35 10.69
C ASN A 154 68.39 43.97 11.48
N ASP A 155 68.76 42.69 11.51
CA ASP A 155 69.98 42.21 12.16
C ASP A 155 71.24 42.72 11.43
N LEU A 156 71.26 42.62 10.09
CA LEU A 156 72.31 43.19 9.24
C LEU A 156 72.41 44.72 9.41
N THR A 157 71.28 45.41 9.47
CA THR A 157 71.24 46.87 9.72
C THR A 157 71.80 47.20 11.10
N ARG A 158 71.46 46.42 12.14
CA ARG A 158 71.99 46.58 13.50
C ARG A 158 73.48 46.27 13.59
N GLY A 159 73.97 45.30 12.81
CA GLY A 159 75.39 44.97 12.67
C GLY A 159 76.19 46.06 11.93
N SER A 160 75.61 46.64 10.87
CA SER A 160 76.19 47.75 10.10
C SER A 160 76.25 49.04 10.92
N VAL A 161 75.21 49.36 11.68
CA VAL A 161 75.14 50.54 12.56
C VAL A 161 76.08 50.44 13.77
N LYS A 162 76.50 49.24 14.17
CA LYS A 162 77.54 49.04 15.20
C LYS A 162 78.98 49.13 14.66
N GLY A 163 79.18 49.20 13.35
CA GLY A 163 80.49 49.24 12.69
C GLY A 163 81.07 50.63 12.42
N ASN A 164 80.25 51.68 12.37
CA ASN A 164 80.73 53.06 12.10
C ASN A 164 80.06 54.07 13.07
N ARG A 165 80.86 54.58 14.02
CA ARG A 165 80.60 55.81 14.83
C ARG A 165 80.75 57.07 13.94
N PRO A 166 80.50 58.31 14.43
CA PRO A 166 79.34 58.95 15.06
C PRO A 166 78.89 60.20 14.24
N MET A 167 77.97 60.99 14.82
CA MET A 167 77.54 62.35 14.49
C MET A 167 76.58 62.62 13.32
N ASP A 168 75.50 63.31 13.73
CA ASP A 168 74.95 64.52 13.14
C ASP A 168 74.63 64.47 11.64
N GLU A 169 73.34 64.31 11.33
CA GLU A 169 72.67 65.35 10.57
C GLU A 169 71.16 65.20 10.71
N ASN A 170 70.58 66.20 11.36
CA ASN A 170 69.26 66.72 11.06
C ASN A 170 69.00 66.73 9.53
N THR A 171 68.42 65.66 8.99
CA THR A 171 67.77 65.71 7.67
C THR A 171 66.28 65.62 7.91
N GLY A 172 65.67 66.79 8.10
CA GLY A 172 64.26 67.00 7.88
C GLY A 172 63.90 66.54 6.47
N GLY A 173 63.43 65.30 6.35
CA GLY A 173 62.68 64.84 5.20
C GLY A 173 61.28 65.43 5.27
N ALA A 174 61.17 66.75 5.07
CA ALA A 174 59.91 67.33 4.66
C ALA A 174 59.48 66.55 3.41
N GLN A 175 58.51 65.65 3.54
CA GLN A 175 57.88 65.00 2.40
C GLN A 175 57.54 66.12 1.40
N ASP A 176 58.08 66.00 0.19
CA ASP A 176 57.87 66.94 -0.89
C ASP A 176 56.36 67.27 -0.97
N PRO A 177 55.95 68.55 -0.85
CA PRO A 177 54.55 68.96 -0.90
C PRO A 177 53.80 68.36 -2.10
N VAL A 178 54.51 68.10 -3.20
CA VAL A 178 53.96 67.48 -4.40
C VAL A 178 53.62 65.99 -4.19
N GLN A 179 54.43 65.25 -3.46
CA GLN A 179 54.18 63.83 -3.14
C GLN A 179 52.96 63.67 -2.23
N LEU A 180 52.85 64.53 -1.20
CA LEU A 180 51.66 64.58 -0.34
C LEU A 180 50.41 64.96 -1.13
N GLN A 181 50.52 65.90 -2.07
CA GLN A 181 49.40 66.28 -2.94
C GLN A 181 48.99 65.15 -3.87
N LEU A 182 49.96 64.37 -4.39
CA LEU A 182 49.69 63.20 -5.23
C LEU A 182 49.01 62.08 -4.43
N ALA A 183 49.53 61.75 -3.24
CA ALA A 183 48.93 60.76 -2.36
C ALA A 183 47.50 61.15 -1.96
N LEU A 184 47.26 62.43 -1.65
CA LEU A 184 45.93 62.93 -1.32
C LEU A 184 44.97 62.84 -2.52
N LYS A 185 45.45 63.14 -3.74
CA LYS A 185 44.66 62.95 -4.99
C LYS A 185 44.30 61.47 -5.20
N VAL A 186 45.23 60.56 -4.96
CA VAL A 186 45.00 59.11 -5.05
C VAL A 186 43.97 58.67 -4.01
N CYS A 187 44.12 59.05 -2.74
CA CYS A 187 43.15 58.73 -1.69
C CYS A 187 41.75 59.28 -1.99
N ARG A 188 41.63 60.49 -2.55
CA ARG A 188 40.33 61.05 -2.97
C ARG A 188 39.71 60.26 -4.12
N ARG A 189 40.52 59.82 -5.08
CA ARG A 189 40.07 58.99 -6.20
C ARG A 189 39.62 57.60 -5.72
N ASP A 190 40.34 57.01 -4.77
CA ASP A 190 39.97 55.69 -4.25
C ASP A 190 38.74 55.77 -3.33
N LEU A 191 38.59 56.85 -2.57
CA LEU A 191 37.36 57.11 -1.80
C LEU A 191 36.14 57.26 -2.73
N THR A 192 36.28 58.00 -3.82
CA THR A 192 35.18 58.19 -4.79
C THR A 192 34.82 56.88 -5.48
N LYS A 193 35.81 56.07 -5.89
CA LYS A 193 35.56 54.72 -6.41
C LYS A 193 34.83 53.82 -5.41
N ALA A 194 35.28 53.80 -4.15
CA ALA A 194 34.63 53.01 -3.11
C ALA A 194 33.19 53.48 -2.85
N GLN A 195 32.93 54.80 -2.92
CA GLN A 195 31.58 55.37 -2.82
C GLN A 195 30.70 54.97 -4.02
N GLU A 196 31.24 54.96 -5.23
CA GLU A 196 30.54 54.51 -6.44
C GLU A 196 30.22 53.01 -6.38
N GLU A 197 31.18 52.17 -5.97
CA GLU A 197 30.99 50.74 -5.77
C GLU A 197 29.93 50.44 -4.70
N LEU A 198 29.95 51.17 -3.57
CA LEU A 198 28.93 51.04 -2.53
C LEU A 198 27.54 51.44 -3.04
N THR A 199 27.46 52.52 -3.82
CA THR A 199 26.19 52.96 -4.42
C THR A 199 25.66 51.95 -5.41
N ARG A 200 26.55 51.35 -6.22
CA ARG A 200 26.22 50.28 -7.16
C ARG A 200 25.72 49.03 -6.44
N MET A 201 26.46 48.55 -5.44
CA MET A 201 26.06 47.38 -4.64
C MET A 201 24.73 47.61 -3.92
N LYS A 202 24.48 48.84 -3.43
CA LYS A 202 23.20 49.20 -2.82
C LYS A 202 22.06 49.14 -3.84
N ALA A 203 22.27 49.61 -5.07
CA ALA A 203 21.28 49.52 -6.14
C ALA A 203 20.99 48.06 -6.52
N ASP A 204 22.03 47.26 -6.74
CA ASP A 204 21.89 45.83 -7.05
C ASP A 204 21.14 45.07 -5.93
N TYR A 205 21.43 45.42 -4.66
CA TYR A 205 20.70 44.87 -3.51
C TYR A 205 19.23 45.28 -3.49
N TRP A 206 18.92 46.55 -3.81
CA TRP A 206 17.53 47.00 -3.93
C TRP A 206 16.77 46.25 -5.03
N ASP A 207 17.41 45.96 -6.16
CA ASP A 207 16.78 45.20 -7.25
C ASP A 207 16.47 43.77 -6.83
N VAL A 208 17.41 43.08 -6.17
CA VAL A 208 17.19 41.72 -5.62
C VAL A 208 16.08 41.71 -4.58
N LEU A 209 15.98 42.74 -3.73
CA LEU A 209 14.86 42.85 -2.78
C LEU A 209 13.53 43.03 -3.50
N LYS A 210 13.48 43.76 -4.62
CA LYS A 210 12.25 43.93 -5.40
C LYS A 210 11.81 42.65 -6.09
N THR A 211 12.76 41.84 -6.59
CA THR A 211 12.42 40.52 -7.16
C THR A 211 11.91 39.58 -6.07
N LEU A 212 12.60 39.47 -4.93
CA LEU A 212 12.14 38.63 -3.80
C LEU A 212 10.77 39.05 -3.28
N GLN A 213 10.50 40.35 -3.20
CA GLN A 213 9.20 40.85 -2.80
C GLN A 213 8.11 40.42 -3.79
N GLY A 214 8.38 40.49 -5.09
CA GLY A 214 7.47 40.01 -6.13
C GLY A 214 7.20 38.51 -6.02
N ASP A 215 8.25 37.71 -5.84
CA ASP A 215 8.13 36.26 -5.67
C ASP A 215 7.31 35.91 -4.41
N PHE A 216 7.51 36.64 -3.32
CA PHE A 216 6.75 36.48 -2.08
C PHE A 216 5.27 36.84 -2.27
N ASP A 217 4.97 37.96 -2.93
CA ASP A 217 3.60 38.38 -3.19
C ASP A 217 2.88 37.40 -4.14
N GLN A 218 3.60 36.85 -5.13
CA GLN A 218 3.09 35.78 -5.99
C GLN A 218 2.77 34.52 -5.19
N LEU A 219 3.72 34.01 -4.41
CA LEU A 219 3.53 32.81 -3.59
C LEU A 219 2.36 32.96 -2.61
N LYS A 220 2.23 34.15 -2.02
CA LYS A 220 1.10 34.49 -1.15
C LYS A 220 -0.22 34.45 -1.90
N SER A 221 -0.29 34.99 -3.12
CA SER A 221 -1.50 34.92 -3.93
C SER A 221 -1.89 33.49 -4.30
N GLU A 222 -0.92 32.63 -4.64
CA GLU A 222 -1.17 31.21 -4.93
C GLU A 222 -1.69 30.47 -3.69
N TYR A 223 -1.12 30.77 -2.52
CA TYR A 223 -1.59 30.23 -1.24
C TYR A 223 -3.02 30.67 -0.91
N ASP A 224 -3.33 31.96 -1.08
CA ASP A 224 -4.68 32.50 -0.83
C ASP A 224 -5.72 31.87 -1.78
N ILE A 225 -5.37 31.70 -3.07
CA ILE A 225 -6.22 30.99 -4.06
C ILE A 225 -6.46 29.54 -3.62
N LEU A 226 -5.42 28.82 -3.22
CA LEU A 226 -5.55 27.43 -2.78
C LEU A 226 -6.41 27.31 -1.51
N LEU A 227 -6.28 28.28 -0.60
CA LEU A 227 -7.08 28.38 0.61
C LEU A 227 -8.56 28.66 0.30
N GLU A 228 -8.85 29.51 -0.68
CA GLU A 228 -10.22 29.76 -1.16
C GLU A 228 -10.81 28.55 -1.87
N LEU A 229 -10.06 27.85 -2.71
CA LEU A 229 -10.51 26.60 -3.35
C LEU A 229 -10.86 25.53 -2.33
N HIS A 230 -10.04 25.38 -1.27
CA HIS A 230 -10.31 24.43 -0.20
C HIS A 230 -11.57 24.82 0.62
N LYS A 231 -11.81 26.12 0.82
CA LYS A 231 -13.02 26.63 1.49
C LYS A 231 -14.27 26.54 0.60
N GLY A 232 -14.14 26.78 -0.71
CA GLY A 232 -15.24 26.73 -1.69
C GLY A 232 -15.61 25.31 -2.12
N GLY A 233 -14.66 24.37 -2.08
CA GLY A 233 -14.88 22.94 -2.32
C GLY A 233 -15.73 22.26 -1.23
N SER A 234 -15.97 22.93 -0.09
CA SER A 234 -16.88 22.48 0.96
C SER A 234 -18.36 22.84 0.68
N VAL A 235 -18.68 23.63 -0.36
CA VAL A 235 -20.05 24.16 -0.57
C VAL A 235 -20.68 23.73 -1.90
N GLN A 236 -20.05 22.85 -2.68
CA GLN A 236 -20.67 22.28 -3.89
C GLN A 236 -21.08 20.81 -3.73
N THR A 237 -21.95 20.56 -2.74
CA THR A 237 -22.93 19.47 -2.80
C THR A 237 -24.26 20.00 -2.30
N GLU A 238 -24.89 20.93 -3.02
CA GLU A 238 -26.34 21.17 -2.92
C GLU A 238 -26.83 22.16 -4.00
N ALA A 239 -27.41 21.61 -5.08
CA ALA A 239 -28.57 22.16 -5.80
C ALA A 239 -28.87 21.30 -7.04
N ARG A 240 -29.38 20.08 -6.83
CA ARG A 240 -30.34 19.43 -7.74
C ARG A 240 -31.16 18.42 -6.96
N ASP A 241 -32.47 18.47 -7.17
CA ASP A 241 -33.54 17.89 -6.35
C ASP A 241 -33.30 16.44 -5.88
N PRO A 242 -33.63 16.10 -4.62
CA PRO A 242 -33.53 14.76 -4.10
C PRO A 242 -34.75 13.92 -4.51
N VAL A 243 -34.51 12.95 -5.41
CA VAL A 243 -35.30 11.70 -5.43
C VAL A 243 -34.76 10.84 -4.28
N PRO A 244 -35.60 10.33 -3.36
CA PRO A 244 -35.13 9.60 -2.20
C PRO A 244 -34.71 8.20 -2.64
N VAL A 245 -33.43 8.01 -2.89
CA VAL A 245 -32.79 6.69 -2.81
C VAL A 245 -32.01 6.70 -1.51
N GLN A 246 -32.61 6.06 -0.51
CA GLN A 246 -31.96 5.65 0.72
C GLN A 246 -30.75 4.80 0.32
N MET A 247 -29.54 5.34 0.46
CA MET A 247 -28.30 4.56 0.46
C MET A 247 -27.85 4.35 1.90
N GLU A 248 -27.65 3.08 2.21
CA GLU A 248 -27.42 2.47 3.51
C GLU A 248 -26.02 2.80 4.06
N ASP A 249 -25.83 4.02 4.57
CA ASP A 249 -24.65 4.32 5.41
C ASP A 249 -24.79 3.78 6.86
N SER A 250 -25.91 3.15 7.16
CA SER A 250 -26.17 2.45 8.43
C SER A 250 -25.59 1.02 8.50
N LEU A 251 -25.05 0.46 7.42
CA LEU A 251 -24.50 -0.90 7.42
C LEU A 251 -23.07 -0.98 8.02
N PHE A 252 -22.26 0.07 7.87
CA PHE A 252 -20.83 -0.02 8.21
C PHE A 252 -20.49 0.37 9.66
N GLN A 253 -21.39 1.07 10.36
CA GLN A 253 -21.17 1.44 11.77
C GLN A 253 -21.79 0.43 12.74
N GLY A 254 -22.89 -0.24 12.36
CA GLY A 254 -23.47 -1.35 13.13
C GLY A 254 -22.64 -2.64 13.09
N GLN A 255 -21.92 -2.89 12.00
CA GLN A 255 -21.20 -4.16 11.81
C GLN A 255 -19.90 -4.25 12.63
N ARG A 256 -19.25 -3.12 12.96
CA ARG A 256 -18.11 -3.11 13.90
C ARG A 256 -18.53 -3.29 15.35
N GLN A 257 -19.75 -2.89 15.70
CA GLN A 257 -20.28 -3.06 17.06
C GLN A 257 -20.70 -4.52 17.32
N ILE A 258 -21.27 -5.20 16.32
CA ILE A 258 -21.73 -6.60 16.45
C ILE A 258 -20.55 -7.60 16.52
N GLN A 259 -19.40 -7.29 15.91
CA GLN A 259 -18.18 -8.13 16.05
C GLN A 259 -17.50 -8.00 17.43
N SER A 260 -17.63 -6.85 18.10
CA SER A 260 -17.10 -6.64 19.45
C SER A 260 -17.89 -7.42 20.50
N ASP A 261 -19.21 -7.49 20.33
CA ASP A 261 -20.11 -8.11 21.30
C ASP A 261 -20.12 -9.65 21.17
N HIS A 262 -19.73 -10.19 20.00
CA HIS A 262 -19.55 -11.65 19.83
C HIS A 262 -18.23 -12.22 20.39
N LEU A 263 -17.27 -11.35 20.75
CA LEU A 263 -15.98 -11.76 21.32
C LEU A 263 -15.91 -11.60 22.85
N LYS A 264 -17.00 -11.19 23.48
CA LYS A 264 -17.13 -11.03 24.93
C LYS A 264 -18.39 -11.73 25.45
N ASP A 265 -18.42 -13.05 25.33
CA ASP A 265 -19.13 -13.86 26.31
C ASP A 265 -18.18 -14.93 26.87
N PRO A 266 -18.01 -14.99 28.21
CA PRO A 266 -17.14 -15.95 28.83
C PRO A 266 -17.76 -17.34 28.79
N VAL A 267 -16.92 -18.32 28.44
CA VAL A 267 -16.73 -19.59 29.18
C VAL A 267 -17.85 -19.86 30.20
N ASN A 268 -18.85 -20.63 29.79
CA ASN A 268 -19.56 -21.60 30.63
C ASN A 268 -20.53 -22.41 29.78
N SER A 269 -20.01 -23.44 29.12
CA SER A 269 -20.79 -24.59 28.68
C SER A 269 -19.89 -25.80 28.80
N ASN A 270 -19.97 -26.44 29.97
CA ASN A 270 -19.48 -27.80 30.15
C ASN A 270 -20.35 -28.73 29.29
N ALA A 271 -19.89 -29.01 28.07
CA ALA A 271 -20.33 -30.13 27.26
C ALA A 271 -19.14 -30.63 26.45
N PRO A 272 -18.75 -31.91 26.56
CA PRO A 272 -17.60 -32.43 25.84
C PRO A 272 -18.04 -32.74 24.41
N GLN A 273 -17.78 -31.83 23.47
CA GLN A 273 -17.77 -32.20 22.06
C GLN A 273 -16.33 -32.48 21.66
N SER A 274 -16.01 -33.78 21.71
CA SER A 274 -14.82 -34.38 21.14
C SER A 274 -14.83 -34.12 19.62
N GLY A 275 -14.14 -33.07 19.19
CA GLY A 275 -13.80 -32.84 17.79
C GLY A 275 -12.36 -33.31 17.56
N THR A 276 -12.20 -34.58 17.25
CA THR A 276 -10.91 -35.15 16.84
C THR A 276 -10.59 -34.61 15.44
N LEU A 277 -9.68 -33.64 15.35
CA LEU A 277 -9.18 -33.07 14.10
C LEU A 277 -8.12 -34.03 13.54
N THR A 278 -8.40 -34.58 12.35
CA THR A 278 -7.47 -35.53 11.73
C THR A 278 -6.24 -34.80 11.17
N VAL A 279 -5.07 -35.43 11.21
CA VAL A 279 -3.80 -34.89 10.67
C VAL A 279 -3.94 -34.39 9.22
N GLN A 280 -4.87 -34.96 8.47
CA GLN A 280 -5.20 -34.57 7.09
C GLN A 280 -5.90 -33.20 6.99
N GLU A 281 -6.75 -32.84 7.94
CA GLU A 281 -7.45 -31.55 7.97
C GLU A 281 -6.51 -30.40 8.38
N LEU A 282 -5.60 -30.67 9.32
CA LEU A 282 -4.52 -29.75 9.69
C LEU A 282 -3.55 -29.47 8.53
N ARG A 283 -3.34 -30.44 7.64
CA ARG A 283 -2.49 -30.26 6.44
C ARG A 283 -3.17 -29.43 5.35
N MET A 284 -4.50 -29.39 5.32
CA MET A 284 -5.28 -28.71 4.28
C MET A 284 -5.56 -27.23 4.58
N ALA A 285 -5.82 -26.88 5.85
CA ALA A 285 -6.13 -25.51 6.27
C ALA A 285 -5.01 -24.47 6.00
N PRO A 286 -3.71 -24.75 6.21
CA PRO A 286 -2.65 -23.79 5.90
C PRO A 286 -2.35 -23.71 4.39
N LYS A 287 -2.61 -24.78 3.62
CA LYS A 287 -2.45 -24.79 2.15
C LYS A 287 -3.42 -23.85 1.44
N THR A 288 -4.63 -23.67 1.97
CA THR A 288 -5.62 -22.75 1.42
C THR A 288 -5.43 -21.30 1.90
N GLY A 289 -4.76 -21.10 3.05
CA GLY A 289 -4.51 -19.78 3.62
C GLY A 289 -3.23 -19.08 3.16
N PHE A 290 -2.14 -19.82 2.89
CA PHE A 290 -0.82 -19.23 2.61
C PHE A 290 0.02 -20.07 1.62
N PRO A 291 0.03 -19.74 0.31
CA PRO A 291 0.69 -20.56 -0.73
C PRO A 291 2.23 -20.40 -0.80
N LEU A 292 2.89 -19.85 0.23
CA LEU A 292 4.31 -19.46 0.18
C LEU A 292 5.26 -20.28 1.06
N LYS A 293 4.80 -21.34 1.74
CA LYS A 293 5.68 -22.19 2.56
C LYS A 293 6.03 -23.50 1.83
N SER A 294 7.31 -23.86 1.85
CA SER A 294 7.80 -25.09 1.22
C SER A 294 7.36 -26.32 2.03
N ASP A 295 7.15 -27.48 1.38
CA ASP A 295 6.71 -28.71 2.06
C ASP A 295 7.67 -29.14 3.19
N GLN A 296 8.94 -28.74 3.11
CA GLN A 296 9.97 -29.04 4.10
C GLN A 296 9.84 -28.24 5.42
N GLU A 297 9.40 -26.97 5.35
CA GLU A 297 9.10 -26.15 6.53
C GLU A 297 7.80 -26.58 7.24
N MET A 298 6.96 -27.33 6.52
CA MET A 298 5.68 -27.85 7.02
C MET A 298 5.88 -29.16 7.81
N ASP A 299 6.75 -30.05 7.31
CA ASP A 299 7.10 -31.29 8.01
C ASP A 299 7.82 -31.00 9.34
N GLU A 300 8.69 -29.98 9.38
CA GLU A 300 9.36 -29.52 10.62
C GLU A 300 8.36 -29.00 11.67
N LEU A 301 7.23 -28.42 11.24
CA LEU A 301 6.16 -27.93 12.11
C LEU A 301 5.28 -29.06 12.65
N VAL A 302 5.09 -30.13 11.86
CA VAL A 302 4.34 -31.33 12.24
C VAL A 302 5.16 -32.18 13.20
N ASP A 303 6.46 -32.37 12.92
CA ASP A 303 7.38 -33.09 13.80
C ASP A 303 7.55 -32.38 15.16
N SER A 304 7.57 -31.05 15.16
CA SER A 304 7.58 -30.23 16.39
C SER A 304 6.28 -30.33 17.21
N ALA A 305 5.16 -30.69 16.58
CA ALA A 305 3.90 -30.93 17.26
C ALA A 305 3.82 -32.35 17.87
N GLN A 306 4.74 -33.24 17.50
CA GLN A 306 4.76 -34.64 17.92
C GLN A 306 5.87 -34.98 18.94
N SER A 307 6.65 -34.02 19.41
CA SER A 307 7.74 -34.29 20.37
C SER A 307 7.35 -34.10 21.85
N GLU A 308 6.68 -35.09 22.45
CA GLU A 308 7.21 -35.91 23.57
C GLU A 308 6.14 -36.91 24.08
N PRO A 309 6.57 -38.05 24.65
CA PRO A 309 5.77 -39.27 24.73
C PRO A 309 5.01 -39.38 26.07
N ASP A 310 3.72 -39.64 26.03
CA ASP A 310 3.19 -40.84 26.69
C ASP A 310 1.73 -41.17 26.30
N ASP A 311 1.58 -42.41 25.86
CA ASP A 311 0.43 -43.32 25.92
C ASP A 311 -0.97 -42.83 25.47
N SER A 312 -1.13 -42.57 24.17
CA SER A 312 -2.15 -43.22 23.33
C SER A 312 -2.18 -42.53 21.96
N ASP A 313 -2.02 -43.32 20.91
CA ASP A 313 -2.03 -42.86 19.53
C ASP A 313 -3.34 -42.09 19.22
N ASP A 314 -3.18 -40.93 18.58
CA ASP A 314 -4.22 -40.10 17.91
C ASP A 314 -4.92 -38.94 18.65
N ALA A 315 -4.39 -38.38 19.74
CA ALA A 315 -4.96 -37.15 20.33
C ALA A 315 -3.93 -36.05 20.66
N ILE A 316 -3.90 -34.98 19.86
CA ILE A 316 -3.15 -33.76 20.18
C ILE A 316 -4.02 -32.83 21.04
N SER A 317 -3.58 -32.55 22.26
CA SER A 317 -4.29 -31.67 23.19
C SER A 317 -4.17 -30.19 22.79
N SER A 318 -5.31 -29.55 22.53
CA SER A 318 -5.45 -28.13 22.16
C SER A 318 -4.98 -27.14 23.25
N GLN A 319 -4.70 -27.62 24.47
CA GLN A 319 -4.11 -26.82 25.54
C GLN A 319 -2.62 -26.52 25.35
N GLY A 320 -1.86 -27.38 24.65
CA GLY A 320 -0.42 -27.17 24.41
C GLY A 320 -0.11 -26.16 23.30
N LEU A 321 -0.99 -26.05 22.30
CA LEU A 321 -0.82 -25.09 21.18
C LEU A 321 -0.96 -23.64 21.64
N HIS A 322 -1.82 -23.39 22.63
CA HIS A 322 -2.07 -22.04 23.13
C HIS A 322 -0.95 -21.50 24.03
N SER A 323 -0.24 -22.36 24.76
CA SER A 323 0.89 -21.95 25.61
C SER A 323 2.14 -21.62 24.78
N HIS A 324 2.40 -22.34 23.68
CA HIS A 324 3.55 -22.07 22.81
C HIS A 324 3.37 -20.85 21.90
N LEU A 325 2.17 -20.58 21.39
CA LEU A 325 1.89 -19.35 20.63
C LEU A 325 2.10 -18.07 21.48
N ASN A 326 1.76 -18.13 22.77
CA ASN A 326 2.03 -17.04 23.71
C ASN A 326 3.53 -16.90 24.06
N ALA A 327 4.27 -17.99 24.12
CA ALA A 327 5.71 -17.97 24.36
C ALA A 327 6.50 -17.38 23.15
N GLY A 328 6.05 -17.65 21.92
CA GLY A 328 6.63 -17.08 20.69
C GLY A 328 6.39 -15.56 20.54
N ALA A 329 5.25 -15.07 21.02
CA ALA A 329 4.95 -13.64 21.00
C ALA A 329 5.82 -12.82 21.98
N GLN A 330 6.20 -13.39 23.12
CA GLN A 330 7.06 -12.73 24.12
C GLN A 330 8.55 -12.70 23.71
N THR A 331 9.02 -13.66 22.91
CA THR A 331 10.41 -13.68 22.43
C THR A 331 10.67 -12.69 21.30
N LEU A 332 9.64 -12.32 20.53
CA LEU A 332 9.75 -11.28 19.49
C LEU A 332 9.74 -9.85 20.06
N HIS A 333 9.13 -9.62 21.23
CA HIS A 333 9.17 -8.31 21.88
C HIS A 333 10.55 -8.00 22.50
N ASN A 334 11.24 -9.00 23.04
CA ASN A 334 12.58 -8.83 23.64
C ASN A 334 13.73 -8.68 22.62
N LYS A 335 13.54 -9.10 21.36
CA LYS A 335 14.54 -8.90 20.28
C LYS A 335 14.51 -7.50 19.65
N SER A 336 13.44 -6.71 19.88
CA SER A 336 13.35 -5.32 19.41
C SER A 336 14.16 -4.33 20.26
N HIS A 337 14.58 -4.71 21.47
CA HIS A 337 15.29 -3.81 22.40
C HIS A 337 16.82 -3.97 22.42
N TYR A 338 17.41 -4.87 21.62
CA TYR A 338 18.87 -5.11 21.60
C TYR A 338 19.58 -4.79 20.27
N ASN A 339 18.96 -4.00 19.37
CA ASN A 339 19.62 -3.54 18.13
C ASN A 339 19.62 -2.00 17.99
N CYS A 340 19.81 -1.30 19.11
CA CYS A 340 20.10 0.14 19.10
C CYS A 340 21.32 0.44 20.00
N THR A 341 22.45 -0.19 19.69
CA THR A 341 23.79 0.29 20.05
C THR A 341 24.77 -0.30 19.04
N PHE A 342 25.03 0.44 17.98
CA PHE A 342 26.37 0.73 17.44
C PHE A 342 26.27 1.85 16.40
#